data_AF-A0A2D8ASH8-F1
#
_entry.id   AF-A0A2D8ASH8-F1
#
_cell.length_a   1.000
_cell.length_b   1.000
_cell.length_c   1.000
_cell.angle_alpha   90.00
_cell.angle_beta   90.00
_cell.angle_gamma   90.00
#
_symmetry.space_group_name_H-M   'P 1'
#
loop_
_entity.id
_entity.type
_entity.pdbx_description
1 polymer ?
#
loop_
_entity_poly.entity_id
_entity_poly.type
_entity_poly.pdbx_seq_one_letter_code
_entity_poly.pdbx_strand_id
1 'polypeptide(L)' 'MKGVLTVGDYMCPKCDAVEVYSYLEQTRSSDEPETRMLTCKNCGNGWREY' A
#
# COMPACT_ATOMS: atom_id res chain seq x y z
N MET A 1 -10.75 -8.02 0.64
CA MET A 1 -10.72 -6.97 1.68
C MET A 1 -9.62 -5.99 1.30
N LYS A 2 -9.90 -4.69 1.21
CA LYS A 2 -8.84 -3.66 1.10
C LYS A 2 -8.22 -3.52 2.50
N GLY A 3 -6.90 -3.30 2.60
CA GLY A 3 -6.15 -3.25 3.86
C GLY A 3 -6.59 -2.16 4.86
N VAL A 4 -5.72 -1.82 5.81
CA VAL A 4 -5.93 -0.70 6.74
C VAL A 4 -5.91 0.62 5.97
N LEU A 5 -6.88 1.51 6.18
CA LEU A 5 -6.85 2.84 5.58
C LEU A 5 -5.88 3.75 6.36
N THR A 6 -4.83 4.19 5.69
CA THR A 6 -3.84 5.16 6.18
C THR A 6 -4.09 6.51 5.51
N VAL A 7 -3.99 7.59 6.28
CA VAL A 7 -4.28 8.96 5.81
C VAL A 7 -3.13 9.88 6.20
N GLY A 8 -2.43 10.40 5.20
CA GLY A 8 -1.28 11.29 5.41
C GLY A 8 0.07 10.60 5.55
N ASP A 9 0.10 9.29 5.82
CA ASP A 9 1.34 8.50 5.84
C ASP A 9 1.93 8.25 4.43
N TYR A 10 1.06 8.10 3.43
CA TYR A 10 1.47 7.78 2.06
C TYR A 10 0.78 8.71 1.06
N MET A 11 1.53 9.14 0.04
CA MET A 11 1.02 9.94 -1.07
C MET A 11 0.96 9.10 -2.34
N CYS A 12 -0.19 9.13 -3.03
CA CYS A 12 -0.34 8.43 -4.30
C CYS A 12 0.54 9.06 -5.39
N PRO A 13 1.45 8.31 -6.02
CA PRO A 13 2.34 8.84 -7.06
C PRO A 13 1.63 9.20 -8.37
N LYS A 14 0.32 8.91 -8.49
CA LYS A 14 -0.48 9.16 -9.69
C LYS A 14 -1.41 10.37 -9.57
N CYS A 15 -1.91 10.67 -8.38
CA CYS A 15 -2.94 11.69 -8.18
C CYS A 15 -2.79 12.51 -6.89
N ASP A 16 -1.66 12.35 -6.18
CA ASP A 16 -1.29 13.09 -4.96
C ASP A 16 -2.28 12.97 -3.80
N ALA A 17 -3.24 12.05 -3.88
CA ALA A 17 -4.15 11.75 -2.79
C ALA A 17 -3.41 11.05 -1.63
N VAL A 18 -3.79 11.38 -0.41
CA VAL A 18 -3.15 10.89 0.82
C VAL A 18 -3.93 9.77 1.52
N GLU A 19 -5.09 9.39 0.99
CA GLU A 19 -5.89 8.27 1.48
C GLU A 19 -5.48 6.98 0.76
N VAL A 20 -4.76 6.12 1.47
CA VAL A 20 -4.12 4.92 0.90
C VAL A 20 -4.41 3.71 1.79
N TYR A 21 -4.96 2.65 1.21
CA TYR A 21 -5.07 1.35 1.88
C TYR A 21 -3.72 0.67 1.92
N SER A 22 -3.26 0.28 3.10
CA SER A 22 -2.02 -0.47 3.32
C SER A 22 -2.31 -1.85 3.92
N TYR A 23 -1.63 -2.88 3.42
CA TYR A 23 -1.60 -4.20 4.05
C TYR A 23 -0.24 -4.85 3.85
N LEU A 24 0.12 -5.72 4.78
CA LEU A 24 1.34 -6.50 4.70
C LEU A 24 1.04 -7.80 3.98
N GLU A 25 1.86 -8.14 3.00
CA GLU A 25 1.81 -9.40 2.27
C GLU A 25 3.18 -10.06 2.37
N GLN A 26 3.19 -11.28 2.89
CA GLN A 26 4.40 -12.10 2.85
C GLN A 26 4.58 -12.62 1.43
N THR A 27 5.72 -12.29 0.82
CA THR A 27 6.13 -12.95 -0.41
C THR A 27 6.54 -14.39 -0.07
N ARG A 28 6.57 -15.26 -1.08
CA ARG A 28 6.55 -16.74 -0.98
C ARG A 28 7.65 -17.39 -0.09
N SER A 29 8.62 -16.65 0.43
CA SER A 29 9.73 -17.16 1.24
C SER A 29 9.75 -16.52 2.63
N SER A 30 9.93 -17.32 3.69
CA SER A 30 10.08 -16.81 5.08
C SER A 30 11.36 -16.00 5.30
N ASP A 31 12.31 -16.03 4.37
CA ASP A 31 13.56 -15.25 4.41
C ASP A 31 13.43 -13.84 3.80
N GLU A 32 12.32 -13.52 3.14
CA GLU A 32 12.10 -12.18 2.57
C GLU A 32 11.37 -11.28 3.58
N PRO A 33 11.75 -9.99 3.69
CA PRO A 33 11.01 -9.05 4.51
C PRO A 33 9.57 -8.88 3.96
N GLU A 34 8.62 -8.71 4.87
CA GLU A 34 7.22 -8.46 4.55
C GLU A 34 7.08 -7.27 3.60
N THR A 35 6.35 -7.43 2.50
CA THR A 35 6.14 -6.34 1.55
C THR A 35 4.86 -5.59 1.92
N ARG A 36 4.94 -4.26 2.04
CA ARG A 36 3.76 -3.43 2.23
C ARG A 36 3.13 -3.11 0.89
N MET A 37 1.90 -3.61 0.71
CA MET A 37 1.07 -3.34 -0.46
C MET A 37 0.23 -2.09 -0.18
N LEU A 38 0.34 -1.09 -1.04
CA LEU A 38 -0.35 0.19 -0.94
C LEU A 38 -1.34 0.34 -2.10
N THR A 39 -2.55 0.84 -1.84
CA THR A 39 -3.57 1.08 -2.86
C THR A 39 -4.26 2.41 -2.60
N CYS A 40 -4.15 3.34 -3.54
CA CYS A 40 -4.84 4.63 -3.47
C CYS A 40 -6.36 4.42 -3.42
N LYS A 41 -7.02 5.00 -2.41
CA LYS A 41 -8.48 4.97 -2.29
C LYS A 41 -9.17 5.73 -3.43
N ASN A 42 -8.56 6.82 -3.90
CA ASN A 42 -9.16 7.74 -4.85
C ASN A 42 -9.07 7.25 -6.31
N CYS A 43 -7.87 6.85 -6.77
CA CYS A 43 -7.67 6.43 -8.18
C CYS A 43 -7.42 4.93 -8.36
N GLY A 44 -7.34 4.15 -7.28
CA GLY A 44 -7.10 2.70 -7.33
C GLY A 44 -5.68 2.29 -7.72
N ASN A 45 -4.72 3.23 -7.81
CA ASN A 45 -3.33 2.91 -8.13
C ASN A 45 -2.71 2.06 -7.01
N GLY A 46 -2.13 0.91 -7.36
CA GLY A 46 -1.44 0.03 -6.43
C GLY A 46 0.07 0.11 -6.58
N TRP A 47 0.82 0.15 -5.48
CA TRP A 47 2.27 0.08 -5.47
C TRP A 47 2.79 -0.65 -4.24
N ARG A 48 4.09 -0.96 -4.23
CA ARG A 48 4.74 -1.74 -3.18
C ARG A 48 5.78 -0.86 -2.50
N GLU A 49 5.84 -0.98 -1.19
CA GLU A 49 6.90 -0.42 -0.35
C GLU A 49 7.65 -1.60 0.28
N TYR A 50 8.98 -1.52 0.19
CA TYR A 50 9.93 -2.51 0.71
C TYR A 50 10.56 -1.99 2.00
#